data_AF-A0A068YJ13-F1
#
_entry.id   AF-A0A068YJ13-F1
#
_cell.length_a   1.000
_cell.length_b   1.000
_cell.length_c   1.000
_cell.angle_alpha   90.00
_cell.angle_beta   90.00
_cell.angle_gamma   90.00
#
_symmetry.space_group_name_H-M   'P 1'
#
loop_
_entity.id
_entity.type
_entity.pdbx_description
1 polymer ?
#
loop_
_entity_poly.entity_id
_entity_poly.type
_entity_poly.pdbx_seq_one_letter_code
_entity_poly.pdbx_strand_id
1 'polypeptide(L)'
;MDAYAFAKSGKLKLKCHEDKVKRRKRKSPGTSSTRATKVVMNAFSEDLAAHGGWWEISKFVDIIGPVAIQMTGLAPAQEYSSSSTNLPLPIPPAYYLSASDDGFINLGPPRKEGEPPAPEEIFTAVKVSDTKVAFKTGYDKYMTANTSAQNLITAAADAIGPREQFEPVFQDGKAALLGFNNCFVSVDAGSDRAVCRAQKAGSTEMLVIRSNRDLTHNPLNDLPEEERHGTKKAEYLYVRKFQSWQDKKIRLTREDTAALEDAKRVGNLHECMLDRREKMKSDRYCK
;
A
#
# COMPACT_ATOMS: atom_id res chain seq x y z
N MET A 1 -41.25 25.48 42.54
CA MET A 1 -40.07 25.38 43.41
C MET A 1 -39.42 24.05 43.13
N ASP A 2 -38.26 24.04 42.46
CA ASP A 2 -37.49 22.82 42.21
C ASP A 2 -36.28 22.79 43.16
N ALA A 3 -36.28 21.80 44.05
CA ALA A 3 -35.48 21.77 45.27
C ALA A 3 -34.06 21.18 45.11
N TYR A 4 -33.45 21.28 43.92
CA TYR A 4 -32.12 20.69 43.66
C TYR A 4 -31.13 21.59 42.92
N ALA A 5 -31.41 22.88 42.77
CA ALA A 5 -30.53 23.84 42.10
C ALA A 5 -29.39 24.41 42.98
N PHE A 6 -28.92 23.67 44.00
CA PHE A 6 -27.85 24.12 44.93
C PHE A 6 -26.69 23.13 45.12
N ALA A 7 -26.21 22.51 44.05
CA ALA A 7 -24.94 21.77 44.08
C ALA A 7 -23.84 22.54 43.34
N LYS A 8 -22.94 23.18 44.10
CA LYS A 8 -21.69 23.77 43.60
C LYS A 8 -20.72 22.65 43.21
N SER A 9 -20.51 22.43 41.91
CA SER A 9 -19.50 21.49 41.40
C SER A 9 -18.09 22.08 41.50
N GLY A 10 -17.48 21.98 42.68
CA GLY A 10 -16.06 22.26 42.87
C GLY A 10 -15.20 21.20 42.17
N LYS A 11 -14.14 21.64 41.47
CA LYS A 11 -13.20 20.75 40.77
C LYS A 11 -12.47 19.83 41.76
N LEU A 12 -12.68 18.52 41.62
CA LEU A 12 -11.97 17.46 42.34
C LEU A 12 -10.47 17.54 41.99
N LYS A 13 -9.61 17.80 42.98
CA LYS A 13 -8.15 17.72 42.83
C LYS A 13 -7.67 16.36 43.33
N LEU A 14 -7.37 15.43 42.42
CA LEU A 14 -6.66 14.20 42.75
C LEU A 14 -5.16 14.51 42.95
N LYS A 15 -4.60 14.01 44.05
CA LYS A 15 -3.22 14.24 44.51
C LYS A 15 -2.36 13.00 44.14
N CYS A 16 -1.09 13.22 43.76
CA CYS A 16 -0.08 12.27 43.23
C CYS A 16 -0.29 11.87 41.76
N HIS A 17 0.65 12.08 40.82
CA HIS A 17 2.10 11.89 40.86
C HIS A 17 2.85 12.85 39.88
N GLU A 18 4.15 13.02 40.12
CA GLU A 18 5.10 14.06 39.68
C GLU A 18 5.13 14.57 38.21
N ASP A 19 5.34 15.88 38.09
CA ASP A 19 5.54 16.66 36.87
C ASP A 19 6.80 16.27 36.07
N LYS A 20 6.62 15.82 34.81
CA LYS A 20 7.67 15.85 33.79
C LYS A 20 7.36 16.93 32.75
N VAL A 21 8.16 18.00 32.81
CA VAL A 21 8.24 19.10 31.84
C VAL A 21 8.33 18.56 30.41
N LYS A 22 7.31 18.81 29.58
CA LYS A 22 7.38 18.58 28.12
C LYS A 22 8.35 19.58 27.49
N ARG A 23 9.61 19.17 27.27
CA ARG A 23 10.56 19.90 26.41
C ARG A 23 9.98 19.97 24.99
N ARG A 24 9.82 21.20 24.48
CA ARG A 24 9.55 21.50 23.06
C ARG A 24 10.55 20.75 22.18
N LYS A 25 10.07 19.84 21.34
CA LYS A 25 10.87 19.19 20.30
C LYS A 25 11.13 20.24 19.21
N ARG A 26 12.36 20.74 19.14
CA ARG A 26 12.87 21.56 18.03
C ARG A 26 12.77 20.73 16.74
N LYS A 27 12.10 21.27 15.71
CA LYS A 27 12.31 20.84 14.32
C LYS A 27 13.76 21.18 13.95
N SER A 28 14.52 20.19 13.48
CA SER A 28 15.81 20.40 12.82
C SER A 28 15.73 19.92 11.37
N PRO A 29 16.45 20.58 10.45
CA PRO A 29 16.24 20.56 9.01
C PRO A 29 16.78 19.29 8.33
N GLY A 30 16.46 19.11 7.04
CA GLY A 30 16.81 17.97 6.17
C GLY A 30 18.31 17.62 6.14
N THR A 31 18.72 16.46 5.59
CA THR A 31 19.16 16.35 4.18
C THR A 31 19.77 14.94 4.01
N SER A 32 19.20 14.09 3.14
CA SER A 32 19.83 13.55 1.89
C SER A 32 20.56 12.20 1.99
N SER A 33 19.82 11.10 2.12
CA SER A 33 20.30 9.74 1.77
C SER A 33 19.09 8.86 1.47
N THR A 34 18.19 9.44 0.67
CA THR A 34 16.77 9.12 0.74
C THR A 34 16.19 8.85 -0.63
N ARG A 35 16.97 8.69 -1.71
CA ARG A 35 16.38 8.67 -3.06
C ARG A 35 15.63 7.39 -3.41
N ALA A 36 16.14 6.18 -3.25
CA ALA A 36 15.35 4.98 -3.63
C ALA A 36 14.21 4.68 -2.65
N THR A 37 14.47 4.79 -1.34
CA THR A 37 13.46 4.59 -0.29
C THR A 37 12.53 5.78 -0.09
N LYS A 38 12.92 7.04 -0.35
CA LYS A 38 11.91 8.11 -0.59
C LYS A 38 11.25 7.92 -1.93
N VAL A 39 11.86 7.43 -3.00
CA VAL A 39 11.13 7.32 -4.27
C VAL A 39 10.01 6.30 -4.12
N VAL A 40 10.25 5.16 -3.47
CA VAL A 40 9.18 4.19 -3.15
C VAL A 40 8.23 4.72 -2.08
N MET A 41 8.71 5.36 -0.99
CA MET A 41 7.82 5.98 0.00
C MET A 41 7.07 7.20 -0.53
N ASN A 42 7.63 7.95 -1.47
CA ASN A 42 7.03 9.11 -2.11
C ASN A 42 6.01 8.61 -3.12
N ALA A 43 6.34 7.64 -3.98
CA ALA A 43 5.39 7.05 -4.93
C ALA A 43 4.23 6.38 -4.19
N PHE A 44 4.50 5.63 -3.12
CA PHE A 44 3.46 5.05 -2.27
C PHE A 44 2.65 6.13 -1.53
N SER A 45 3.31 7.14 -0.96
CA SER A 45 2.62 8.25 -0.27
C SER A 45 1.86 9.15 -1.24
N GLU A 46 2.30 9.24 -2.48
CA GLU A 46 1.70 10.01 -3.57
C GLU A 46 0.49 9.26 -4.11
N ASP A 47 0.58 7.94 -4.35
CA ASP A 47 -0.58 7.09 -4.67
C ASP A 47 -1.62 7.11 -3.52
N LEU A 48 -1.17 6.93 -2.29
CA LEU A 48 -2.03 6.99 -1.10
C LEU A 48 -2.73 8.36 -1.01
N ALA A 49 -2.01 9.46 -1.25
CA ALA A 49 -2.60 10.80 -1.26
C ALA A 49 -3.54 10.99 -2.45
N ALA A 50 -3.16 10.51 -3.64
CA ALA A 50 -3.93 10.61 -4.87
C ALA A 50 -5.26 9.86 -4.81
N HIS A 51 -5.39 8.91 -3.90
CA HIS A 51 -6.60 8.10 -3.76
C HIS A 51 -7.25 8.21 -2.39
N GLY A 52 -7.02 9.33 -1.70
CA GLY A 52 -7.73 9.67 -0.47
C GLY A 52 -7.48 8.70 0.68
N GLY A 53 -6.27 8.14 0.78
CA GLY A 53 -5.87 7.19 1.83
C GLY A 53 -6.03 5.71 1.46
N TRP A 54 -6.35 5.40 0.20
CA TRP A 54 -6.45 4.03 -0.31
C TRP A 54 -5.16 3.63 -1.02
N TRP A 55 -4.55 2.53 -0.58
CA TRP A 55 -3.28 2.03 -1.12
C TRP A 55 -3.47 0.76 -1.94
N GLU A 56 -2.65 0.59 -2.97
CA GLU A 56 -2.59 -0.61 -3.81
C GLU A 56 -2.13 -1.86 -3.04
N ILE A 57 -2.91 -2.93 -3.16
CA ILE A 57 -2.59 -4.23 -2.59
C ILE A 57 -1.69 -5.03 -3.53
N SER A 58 -0.52 -5.45 -3.04
CA SER A 58 0.42 -6.29 -3.81
C SER A 58 0.39 -7.78 -3.42
N LYS A 59 -0.22 -8.15 -2.29
CA LYS A 59 -0.23 -9.52 -1.77
C LYS A 59 -1.66 -9.96 -1.46
N PHE A 60 -1.98 -11.23 -1.75
CA PHE A 60 -3.30 -11.81 -1.47
C PHE A 60 -3.73 -11.68 0.00
N VAL A 61 -2.78 -11.80 0.94
CA VAL A 61 -3.03 -11.73 2.39
C VAL A 61 -3.66 -10.40 2.82
N ASP A 62 -3.40 -9.34 2.05
CA ASP A 62 -3.87 -7.99 2.37
C ASP A 62 -5.27 -7.70 1.79
N ILE A 63 -5.82 -8.58 0.94
CA ILE A 63 -7.16 -8.46 0.34
C ILE A 63 -8.23 -8.92 1.35
N ILE A 64 -8.38 -8.16 2.44
CA ILE A 64 -9.32 -8.48 3.52
C ILE A 64 -9.96 -7.19 4.04
N GLY A 65 -11.28 -7.22 4.20
CA GLY A 65 -12.05 -6.10 4.74
C GLY A 65 -12.40 -5.08 3.65
N PRO A 66 -12.49 -3.78 3.97
CA PRO A 66 -12.85 -2.75 3.00
C PRO A 66 -11.82 -2.64 1.87
N VAL A 67 -12.29 -2.82 0.64
CA VAL A 67 -11.50 -2.75 -0.59
C VAL A 67 -12.27 -1.98 -1.68
N ALA A 68 -11.54 -1.37 -2.59
CA ALA A 68 -12.07 -0.78 -3.82
C ALA A 68 -11.37 -1.40 -5.02
N ILE A 69 -12.10 -1.64 -6.10
CA ILE A 69 -11.56 -2.25 -7.33
C ILE A 69 -11.45 -1.15 -8.39
N GLN A 70 -10.23 -0.78 -8.74
CA GLN A 70 -9.95 0.23 -9.75
C GLN A 70 -9.66 -0.44 -11.10
N MET A 71 -10.31 0.02 -12.16
CA MET A 71 -10.04 -0.43 -13.52
C MET A 71 -8.93 0.42 -14.13
N THR A 72 -7.76 -0.18 -14.38
CA THR A 72 -6.61 0.52 -14.99
C THR A 72 -6.56 0.34 -16.50
N GLY A 73 -7.23 -0.69 -17.01
CA GLY A 73 -7.27 -1.00 -18.44
C GLY A 73 -8.11 -0.07 -19.32
N LEU A 74 -8.82 0.90 -18.73
CA LEU A 74 -9.70 1.83 -19.45
C LEU A 74 -9.03 3.18 -19.76
N ALA A 75 -7.88 3.46 -19.14
CA ALA A 75 -7.11 4.63 -19.51
C ALA A 75 -6.59 4.44 -20.94
N PRO A 76 -6.84 5.36 -21.88
CA PRO A 76 -6.21 5.27 -23.18
C PRO A 76 -4.70 5.26 -22.96
N ALA A 77 -4.02 4.29 -23.56
CA ALA A 77 -2.59 4.31 -23.78
C ALA A 77 -2.25 5.47 -24.73
N GLN A 78 -2.50 6.72 -24.32
CA GLN A 78 -1.76 7.82 -24.88
C GLN A 78 -0.36 7.68 -24.32
N GLU A 79 0.54 7.26 -25.20
CA GLU A 79 1.96 7.50 -25.06
C GLU A 79 2.15 8.92 -24.53
N TYR A 80 2.55 9.02 -23.26
CA TYR A 80 3.11 10.24 -22.69
C TYR A 80 4.47 10.44 -23.36
N SER A 81 4.46 10.76 -24.65
CA SER A 81 5.62 11.26 -25.34
C SER A 81 6.01 12.55 -24.61
N SER A 82 7.28 12.58 -24.23
CA SER A 82 7.95 13.64 -23.49
C SER A 82 7.73 15.02 -24.13
N SER A 83 6.64 15.70 -23.79
CA SER A 83 6.45 17.11 -24.11
C SER A 83 7.12 17.95 -23.03
N SER A 84 8.31 18.43 -23.39
CA SER A 84 9.23 19.41 -22.80
C SER A 84 8.69 20.60 -21.98
N THR A 85 7.79 20.38 -21.01
CA THR A 85 7.37 21.41 -20.06
C THR A 85 7.41 20.87 -18.63
N ASN A 86 8.14 21.57 -17.76
CA ASN A 86 8.32 21.24 -16.34
C ASN A 86 7.06 21.54 -15.51
N LEU A 87 5.92 20.97 -15.88
CA LEU A 87 4.69 20.97 -15.08
C LEU A 87 4.40 19.53 -14.63
N PRO A 88 3.99 19.28 -13.37
CA PRO A 88 3.56 17.95 -12.95
C PRO A 88 2.40 17.51 -13.86
N LEU A 89 2.57 16.41 -14.57
CA LEU A 89 1.51 15.84 -15.40
C LEU A 89 0.33 15.47 -14.48
N PRO A 90 -0.94 15.78 -14.85
CA PRO A 90 -2.10 15.34 -14.10
C PRO A 90 -2.12 13.82 -14.02
N ILE A 91 -2.24 13.27 -12.81
CA ILE A 91 -2.45 11.83 -12.61
C ILE A 91 -3.74 11.44 -13.37
N PRO A 92 -3.75 10.35 -14.15
CA PRO A 92 -4.94 9.93 -14.89
C PRO A 92 -6.11 9.67 -13.92
N PRO A 93 -7.36 9.99 -14.31
CA PRO A 93 -8.51 9.77 -13.46
C PRO A 93 -8.66 8.29 -13.10
N ALA A 94 -8.98 8.02 -11.85
CA ALA A 94 -9.23 6.66 -11.38
C ALA A 94 -10.70 6.29 -11.60
N TYR A 95 -10.95 5.15 -12.21
CA TYR A 95 -12.29 4.59 -12.35
C TYR A 95 -12.42 3.38 -11.43
N TYR A 96 -13.43 3.38 -10.57
CA TYR A 96 -13.71 2.28 -9.66
C TYR A 96 -14.97 1.54 -10.07
N LEU A 97 -15.10 0.27 -9.70
CA LEU A 97 -16.36 -0.44 -9.81
C LEU A 97 -17.34 0.07 -8.74
N SER A 98 -18.58 0.32 -9.13
CA SER A 98 -19.68 0.77 -8.28
C SER A 98 -20.79 -0.27 -8.28
N ALA A 99 -21.39 -0.51 -7.12
CA ALA A 99 -22.58 -1.33 -7.01
C ALA A 99 -23.84 -0.45 -7.19
N SER A 100 -24.76 -0.90 -8.03
CA SER A 100 -26.10 -0.30 -8.15
C SER A 100 -27.10 -1.04 -7.25
N ASP A 101 -28.12 -0.32 -6.83
CA ASP A 101 -29.35 -0.84 -6.21
C ASP A 101 -30.07 -1.90 -7.06
N ASP A 102 -30.03 -1.78 -8.38
CA ASP A 102 -30.56 -2.77 -9.34
C ASP A 102 -29.80 -4.12 -9.31
N GLY A 103 -28.73 -4.24 -8.52
CA GLY A 103 -27.93 -5.46 -8.41
C GLY A 103 -26.95 -5.63 -9.57
N PHE A 104 -26.66 -4.60 -10.34
CA PHE A 104 -25.58 -4.58 -11.33
C PHE A 104 -24.31 -3.94 -10.77
N ILE A 105 -23.15 -4.34 -11.30
CA ILE A 105 -21.88 -3.67 -11.05
C ILE A 105 -21.53 -2.84 -12.29
N ASN A 106 -21.35 -1.55 -12.10
CA ASN A 106 -21.08 -0.58 -13.15
C ASN A 106 -19.72 0.09 -12.92
N LEU A 107 -19.18 0.74 -13.94
CA LEU A 107 -18.05 1.64 -13.80
C LEU A 107 -18.52 2.96 -13.18
N GLY A 108 -17.93 3.32 -12.05
CA GLY A 108 -18.17 4.60 -11.41
C GLY A 108 -17.61 5.77 -12.21
N PRO A 109 -18.03 7.01 -11.89
CA PRO A 109 -17.52 8.20 -12.54
C PRO A 109 -15.99 8.37 -12.30
N PRO A 110 -15.28 9.08 -13.19
CA PRO A 110 -13.86 9.34 -13.01
C PRO A 110 -13.61 10.14 -11.71
N ARG A 111 -12.78 9.58 -10.82
CA ARG A 111 -12.34 10.23 -9.58
C ARG A 111 -11.12 11.09 -9.84
N LYS A 112 -11.08 12.25 -9.17
CA LYS A 112 -9.93 13.16 -9.20
C LYS A 112 -8.85 12.71 -8.21
N GLU A 113 -7.65 13.25 -8.38
CA GLU A 113 -6.58 13.10 -7.40
C GLU A 113 -7.02 13.62 -6.02
N GLY A 114 -6.75 12.86 -4.97
CA GLY A 114 -7.15 13.15 -3.60
C GLY A 114 -8.52 12.60 -3.20
N GLU A 115 -9.32 12.14 -4.16
CA GLU A 115 -10.68 11.70 -3.89
C GLU A 115 -10.70 10.20 -3.52
N PRO A 116 -11.29 9.84 -2.37
CA PRO A 116 -11.50 8.43 -2.04
C PRO A 116 -12.61 7.83 -2.91
N PRO A 117 -12.65 6.50 -3.07
CA PRO A 117 -13.80 5.80 -3.64
C PRO A 117 -15.08 6.15 -2.87
N ALA A 118 -16.19 6.29 -3.59
CA ALA A 118 -17.49 6.53 -3.00
C ALA A 118 -17.98 5.31 -2.19
N PRO A 119 -18.93 5.50 -1.26
CA PRO A 119 -19.49 4.40 -0.47
C PRO A 119 -20.02 3.23 -1.31
N GLU A 120 -20.57 3.51 -2.50
CA GLU A 120 -21.05 2.50 -3.46
C GLU A 120 -19.95 1.77 -4.23
N GLU A 121 -18.73 2.33 -4.23
CA GLU A 121 -17.52 1.76 -4.85
C GLU A 121 -16.68 0.95 -3.84
N ILE A 122 -17.09 0.96 -2.56
CA ILE A 122 -16.43 0.21 -1.49
C ILE A 122 -17.10 -1.15 -1.34
N PHE A 123 -16.27 -2.18 -1.44
CA PHE A 123 -16.65 -3.57 -1.21
C PHE A 123 -15.99 -4.09 0.06
N THR A 124 -16.55 -5.13 0.65
CA THR A 124 -15.90 -5.90 1.71
C THR A 124 -15.38 -7.20 1.13
N ALA A 125 -14.06 -7.34 1.05
CA ALA A 125 -13.37 -8.56 0.69
C ALA A 125 -13.41 -9.56 1.85
N VAL A 126 -13.96 -10.74 1.59
CA VAL A 126 -14.03 -11.88 2.51
C VAL A 126 -13.16 -12.99 1.94
N LYS A 127 -12.13 -13.39 2.67
CA LYS A 127 -11.28 -14.53 2.29
C LYS A 127 -12.10 -15.81 2.35
N VAL A 128 -12.21 -16.53 1.23
CA VAL A 128 -12.96 -17.80 1.12
C VAL A 128 -12.00 -18.99 1.20
N SER A 129 -10.86 -18.89 0.52
CA SER A 129 -9.78 -19.89 0.56
C SER A 129 -8.42 -19.19 0.57
N ASP A 130 -7.33 -19.95 0.50
CA ASP A 130 -5.98 -19.38 0.39
C ASP A 130 -5.68 -18.73 -0.97
N THR A 131 -6.54 -18.92 -1.97
CA THR A 131 -6.43 -18.30 -3.29
C THR A 131 -7.66 -17.49 -3.70
N LYS A 132 -8.80 -17.69 -3.04
CA LYS A 132 -10.09 -17.12 -3.44
C LYS A 132 -10.65 -16.14 -2.43
N VAL A 133 -11.25 -15.09 -2.95
CA VAL A 133 -11.91 -14.01 -2.21
C VAL A 133 -13.32 -13.80 -2.77
N ALA A 134 -14.24 -13.40 -1.90
CA ALA A 134 -15.57 -12.92 -2.29
C ALA A 134 -15.69 -11.44 -1.96
N PHE A 135 -16.37 -10.68 -2.81
CA PHE A 135 -16.61 -9.26 -2.59
C PHE A 135 -18.07 -9.02 -2.24
N LYS A 136 -18.30 -8.37 -1.12
CA LYS A 136 -19.62 -7.97 -0.65
C LYS A 136 -19.84 -6.48 -0.88
N THR A 137 -20.94 -6.11 -1.53
CA THR A 137 -21.28 -4.71 -1.81
C THR A 137 -21.83 -4.01 -0.57
N GLY A 138 -21.94 -2.67 -0.62
CA GLY A 138 -22.62 -1.88 0.40
C GLY A 138 -24.10 -2.23 0.60
N TYR A 139 -24.72 -2.96 -0.35
CA TYR A 139 -26.11 -3.42 -0.29
C TYR A 139 -26.30 -4.80 0.36
N ASP A 140 -25.26 -5.30 1.05
CA ASP A 140 -25.29 -6.61 1.71
C ASP A 140 -25.46 -7.79 0.74
N LYS A 141 -24.95 -7.64 -0.49
CA LYS A 141 -25.01 -8.66 -1.55
C LYS A 141 -23.62 -9.01 -2.06
N TYR A 142 -23.43 -10.23 -2.52
CA TYR A 142 -22.15 -10.69 -3.04
C TYR A 142 -22.05 -10.49 -4.55
N MET A 143 -20.92 -9.94 -4.99
CA MET A 143 -20.53 -9.88 -6.39
C MET A 143 -20.51 -11.30 -6.96
N THR A 144 -21.13 -11.48 -8.12
CA THR A 144 -21.45 -12.77 -8.73
C THR A 144 -21.05 -12.73 -10.19
N ALA A 145 -20.14 -13.61 -10.62
CA ALA A 145 -19.83 -13.80 -12.04
C ALA A 145 -20.92 -14.67 -12.68
N ASN A 146 -21.82 -14.05 -13.45
CA ASN A 146 -22.89 -14.76 -14.12
C ASN A 146 -22.38 -15.43 -15.41
N THR A 147 -22.89 -16.61 -15.75
CA THR A 147 -22.58 -17.34 -17.00
C THR A 147 -23.72 -17.20 -18.02
N SER A 148 -24.61 -16.23 -17.83
CA SER A 148 -25.65 -15.89 -18.81
C SER A 148 -25.03 -15.36 -20.11
N ALA A 149 -25.82 -15.20 -21.18
CA ALA A 149 -25.35 -14.85 -22.53
C ALA A 149 -24.41 -13.63 -22.61
N GLN A 150 -24.52 -12.68 -21.67
CA GLN A 150 -23.69 -11.47 -21.63
C GLN A 150 -22.50 -11.56 -20.66
N ASN A 151 -22.36 -12.65 -19.88
CA ASN A 151 -21.38 -12.85 -18.80
C ASN A 151 -21.23 -11.61 -17.90
N LEU A 152 -22.36 -11.00 -17.53
CA LEU A 152 -22.40 -9.82 -16.67
C LEU A 152 -22.04 -10.19 -15.23
N ILE A 153 -21.48 -9.22 -14.52
CA ILE A 153 -21.25 -9.32 -13.08
C ILE A 153 -22.38 -8.59 -12.35
N THR A 154 -23.05 -9.31 -11.48
CA THR A 154 -24.19 -8.82 -10.69
C THR A 154 -23.91 -8.97 -9.21
N ALA A 155 -24.73 -8.35 -8.36
CA ALA A 155 -24.65 -8.45 -6.91
C ALA A 155 -26.03 -8.67 -6.31
N ALA A 156 -26.54 -9.88 -6.46
CA ALA A 156 -27.88 -10.28 -5.97
C ALA A 156 -27.84 -11.44 -4.97
N ALA A 157 -26.69 -12.08 -4.77
CA ALA A 157 -26.57 -13.24 -3.89
C ALA A 157 -26.42 -12.82 -2.42
N ASP A 158 -27.14 -13.49 -1.51
CA ASP A 158 -27.01 -13.30 -0.06
C ASP A 158 -25.90 -14.16 0.58
N ALA A 159 -25.38 -15.14 -0.16
CA ALA A 159 -24.40 -16.10 0.33
C ALA A 159 -23.25 -16.29 -0.67
N ILE A 160 -22.09 -16.66 -0.14
CA ILE A 160 -20.92 -17.00 -0.95
C ILE A 160 -21.10 -18.41 -1.49
N GLY A 161 -21.47 -18.52 -2.75
CA GLY A 161 -21.46 -19.76 -3.51
C GLY A 161 -20.21 -19.86 -4.40
N PRO A 162 -20.22 -20.79 -5.39
CA PRO A 162 -19.14 -20.91 -6.35
C PRO A 162 -18.99 -19.70 -7.28
N ARG A 163 -20.10 -19.03 -7.62
CA ARG A 163 -20.13 -17.91 -8.60
C ARG A 163 -19.64 -16.58 -8.02
N GLU A 164 -19.63 -16.49 -6.70
CA GLU A 164 -19.22 -15.34 -5.91
C GLU A 164 -17.73 -15.40 -5.50
N GLN A 165 -17.05 -16.51 -5.85
CA GLN A 165 -15.62 -16.68 -5.62
C GLN A 165 -14.82 -16.15 -6.80
N PHE A 166 -13.89 -15.25 -6.48
CA PHE A 166 -12.93 -14.70 -7.42
C PHE A 166 -11.50 -15.00 -6.96
N GLU A 167 -10.59 -15.13 -7.91
CA GLU A 167 -9.18 -15.39 -7.70
C GLU A 167 -8.35 -14.22 -8.24
N PRO A 168 -7.78 -13.39 -7.37
CA PRO A 168 -6.91 -12.29 -7.79
C PRO A 168 -5.54 -12.85 -8.18
N VAL A 169 -5.10 -12.51 -9.39
CA VAL A 169 -3.84 -12.97 -9.98
C VAL A 169 -2.91 -11.77 -10.09
N PHE A 170 -1.71 -11.89 -9.50
CA PHE A 170 -0.66 -10.87 -9.54
C PHE A 170 0.48 -11.35 -10.44
N GLN A 171 0.81 -10.60 -11.48
CA GLN A 171 1.88 -10.92 -12.42
C GLN A 171 2.58 -9.65 -12.90
N ASP A 172 3.92 -9.62 -12.83
CA ASP A 172 4.75 -8.51 -13.33
C ASP A 172 4.34 -7.11 -12.82
N GLY A 173 3.89 -7.02 -11.56
CA GLY A 173 3.41 -5.77 -10.96
C GLY A 173 2.05 -5.31 -11.46
N LYS A 174 1.30 -6.17 -12.15
CA LYS A 174 -0.09 -5.96 -12.54
C LYS A 174 -0.99 -6.95 -11.81
N ALA A 175 -2.25 -6.57 -11.63
CA ALA A 175 -3.27 -7.43 -11.07
C ALA A 175 -4.45 -7.61 -12.03
N ALA A 176 -5.04 -8.79 -12.00
CA ALA A 176 -6.26 -9.13 -12.70
C ALA A 176 -7.14 -9.98 -11.77
N LEU A 177 -8.46 -9.94 -11.97
CA LEU A 177 -9.41 -10.70 -11.17
C LEU A 177 -10.04 -11.79 -12.01
N LEU A 178 -9.81 -13.05 -11.66
CA LEU A 178 -10.36 -14.22 -12.32
C LEU A 178 -11.69 -14.62 -11.66
N GLY A 179 -12.75 -14.76 -12.44
CA GLY A 179 -14.04 -15.25 -11.96
C GLY A 179 -14.16 -16.77 -12.01
N PHE A 180 -15.26 -17.30 -11.46
CA PHE A 180 -15.59 -18.72 -11.46
C PHE A 180 -15.62 -19.39 -12.85
N ASN A 181 -15.91 -18.60 -13.90
CA ASN A 181 -15.96 -19.08 -15.28
C ASN A 181 -14.58 -19.13 -15.98
N ASN A 182 -13.48 -19.00 -15.23
CA ASN A 182 -12.11 -18.90 -15.76
C ASN A 182 -11.92 -17.76 -16.76
N CYS A 183 -12.71 -16.68 -16.60
CA CYS A 183 -12.54 -15.44 -17.35
C CYS A 183 -12.14 -14.31 -16.40
N PHE A 184 -11.48 -13.31 -16.93
CA PHE A 184 -11.09 -12.10 -16.22
C PHE A 184 -12.22 -11.07 -16.23
N VAL A 185 -12.30 -10.33 -15.13
CA VAL A 185 -13.20 -9.20 -14.96
C VAL A 185 -12.72 -8.03 -15.82
N SER A 186 -13.63 -7.45 -16.60
CA SER A 186 -13.43 -6.22 -17.38
C SER A 186 -14.71 -5.39 -17.40
N VAL A 187 -14.68 -4.24 -18.06
CA VAL A 187 -15.87 -3.41 -18.27
C VAL A 187 -16.20 -3.34 -19.76
N ASP A 188 -17.48 -3.46 -20.07
CA ASP A 188 -18.02 -3.32 -21.42
C ASP A 188 -18.09 -1.83 -21.81
N ALA A 189 -17.33 -1.43 -22.83
CA ALA A 189 -17.19 -0.02 -23.24
C ALA A 189 -18.48 0.63 -23.75
N GLY A 190 -19.53 -0.13 -24.05
CA GLY A 190 -20.82 0.39 -24.53
C GLY A 190 -21.86 0.56 -23.44
N SER A 191 -21.77 -0.21 -22.36
CA SER A 191 -22.78 -0.22 -21.29
C SER A 191 -22.24 0.15 -19.92
N ASP A 192 -20.92 0.38 -19.80
CA ASP A 192 -20.19 0.62 -18.55
C ASP A 192 -20.44 -0.46 -17.49
N ARG A 193 -20.88 -1.65 -17.90
CA ARG A 193 -21.17 -2.77 -17.01
C ARG A 193 -19.95 -3.66 -16.85
N ALA A 194 -19.73 -4.13 -15.63
CA ALA A 194 -18.71 -5.12 -15.35
C ALA A 194 -19.11 -6.48 -15.97
N VAL A 195 -18.18 -7.09 -16.69
CA VAL A 195 -18.34 -8.35 -17.42
C VAL A 195 -17.17 -9.28 -17.12
N CYS A 196 -17.39 -10.58 -17.28
CA CYS A 196 -16.38 -11.62 -17.06
C CYS A 196 -16.29 -12.50 -18.32
N ARG A 197 -15.74 -11.96 -19.42
CA ARG A 197 -15.76 -12.61 -20.75
C ARG A 197 -14.39 -13.11 -21.22
N ALA A 198 -13.32 -12.38 -20.91
CA ALA A 198 -12.01 -12.62 -21.50
C ALA A 198 -11.29 -13.78 -20.80
N GLN A 199 -10.89 -14.82 -21.53
CA GLN A 199 -10.08 -15.92 -20.96
C GLN A 199 -8.61 -15.55 -20.73
N LYS A 200 -8.16 -14.45 -21.32
CA LYS A 200 -6.79 -13.93 -21.19
C LYS A 200 -6.87 -12.50 -20.71
N ALA A 201 -6.03 -12.14 -19.75
CA ALA A 201 -5.89 -10.77 -19.27
C ALA A 201 -5.15 -9.95 -20.34
N GLY A 202 -5.89 -9.12 -21.08
CA GLY A 202 -5.35 -8.10 -21.98
C GLY A 202 -5.13 -6.79 -21.22
N SER A 203 -5.01 -5.69 -21.95
CA SER A 203 -4.84 -4.37 -21.33
C SER A 203 -6.10 -3.92 -20.58
N THR A 204 -7.29 -4.25 -21.08
CA THR A 204 -8.60 -3.81 -20.57
C THR A 204 -9.03 -4.51 -19.28
N GLU A 205 -8.51 -5.72 -19.04
CA GLU A 205 -8.82 -6.57 -17.88
C GLU A 205 -7.91 -6.27 -16.68
N MET A 206 -6.91 -5.39 -16.85
CA MET A 206 -6.01 -5.01 -15.78
C MET A 206 -6.73 -4.12 -14.77
N LEU A 207 -6.53 -4.42 -13.50
CA LEU A 207 -7.13 -3.71 -12.38
C LEU A 207 -6.15 -3.59 -11.22
N VAL A 208 -6.50 -2.75 -10.27
CA VAL A 208 -5.79 -2.58 -9.01
C VAL A 208 -6.81 -2.71 -7.89
N ILE A 209 -6.53 -3.60 -6.94
CA ILE A 209 -7.34 -3.70 -5.73
C ILE A 209 -6.69 -2.80 -4.69
N ARG A 210 -7.48 -1.88 -4.12
CA ARG A 210 -7.01 -0.96 -3.09
C ARG A 210 -7.66 -1.24 -1.75
N SER A 211 -6.95 -0.95 -0.67
CA SER A 211 -7.48 -1.01 0.69
C SER A 211 -7.24 0.31 1.43
N ASN A 212 -8.12 0.63 2.37
CA ASN A 212 -7.90 1.71 3.35
C ASN A 212 -7.50 1.16 4.73
N ARG A 213 -7.19 -0.14 4.84
CA ARG A 213 -6.77 -0.75 6.09
C ARG A 213 -5.47 -0.11 6.56
N ASP A 214 -5.33 0.10 7.86
CA ASP A 214 -4.07 0.54 8.44
C ASP A 214 -2.95 -0.41 7.99
N LEU A 215 -1.86 0.15 7.47
CA LEU A 215 -0.64 -0.62 7.19
C LEU A 215 -0.04 -1.11 8.51
N THR A 216 -0.61 -2.16 9.08
CA THR A 216 -0.10 -2.81 10.30
C THR A 216 1.27 -3.44 10.05
N HIS A 217 1.60 -3.68 8.78
CA HIS A 217 2.91 -4.13 8.35
C HIS A 217 3.65 -3.00 7.63
N ASN A 218 4.49 -2.28 8.37
CA ASN A 218 5.45 -1.38 7.74
C ASN A 218 6.44 -2.26 6.94
N PRO A 219 6.60 -2.09 5.62
CA PRO A 219 7.57 -2.85 4.82
C PRO A 219 9.02 -2.67 5.30
N LEU A 220 9.29 -1.72 6.21
CA LEU A 220 10.56 -1.60 6.93
C LEU A 220 10.81 -2.75 7.93
N ASN A 221 9.82 -3.55 8.30
CA ASN A 221 10.00 -4.70 9.19
C ASN A 221 10.61 -5.93 8.49
N ASP A 222 10.46 -6.03 7.15
CA ASP A 222 11.09 -7.07 6.34
C ASP A 222 12.60 -6.85 6.19
N LEU A 223 13.09 -5.63 6.48
CA LEU A 223 14.50 -5.30 6.48
C LEU A 223 15.13 -5.58 7.86
N PRO A 224 16.38 -6.10 7.89
CA PRO A 224 17.16 -6.23 9.12
C PRO A 224 17.18 -4.91 9.89
N GLU A 225 17.08 -4.96 11.23
CA GLU A 225 17.04 -3.77 12.08
C GLU A 225 18.21 -2.82 11.80
N GLU A 226 19.36 -3.41 11.45
CA GLU A 226 20.57 -2.71 11.07
C GLU A 226 20.39 -1.84 9.81
N GLU A 227 19.56 -2.26 8.85
CA GLU A 227 19.35 -1.56 7.57
C GLU A 227 18.19 -0.57 7.56
N ARG A 228 17.35 -0.59 8.60
CA ARG A 228 16.17 0.29 8.74
C ARG A 228 16.54 1.77 8.83
N HIS A 229 17.81 2.08 9.08
CA HIS A 229 18.25 3.44 9.37
C HIS A 229 19.37 3.95 8.46
N GLY A 230 19.31 3.68 7.15
CA GLY A 230 20.24 4.27 6.18
C GLY A 230 21.68 3.73 6.29
N THR A 231 22.51 4.00 5.28
CA THR A 231 23.84 3.37 5.12
C THR A 231 24.82 3.71 6.26
N LYS A 232 24.79 4.94 6.77
CA LYS A 232 25.66 5.35 7.89
C LYS A 232 25.35 4.64 9.21
N LYS A 233 24.07 4.50 9.55
CA LYS A 233 23.68 3.82 10.79
C LYS A 233 23.72 2.30 10.63
N ALA A 234 23.50 1.80 9.42
CA ALA A 234 23.80 0.41 9.08
C ALA A 234 25.28 0.10 9.32
N GLU A 235 26.21 0.83 8.70
CA GLU A 235 27.65 0.63 8.92
C GLU A 235 28.00 0.68 10.41
N TYR A 236 27.47 1.64 11.17
CA TYR A 236 27.66 1.70 12.61
C TYR A 236 27.11 0.47 13.37
N LEU A 237 25.89 0.02 13.07
CA LEU A 237 25.28 -1.12 13.74
C LEU A 237 26.00 -2.42 13.41
N TYR A 238 26.43 -2.61 12.16
CA TYR A 238 27.23 -3.74 11.73
C TYR A 238 28.63 -3.70 12.38
N VAL A 239 29.35 -2.58 12.33
CA VAL A 239 30.68 -2.46 12.97
C VAL A 239 30.57 -2.65 14.48
N ARG A 240 29.53 -2.13 15.14
CA ARG A 240 29.27 -2.35 16.57
C ARG A 240 29.09 -3.83 16.91
N LYS A 241 28.54 -4.64 16.00
CA LYS A 241 28.28 -6.06 16.21
C LYS A 241 29.57 -6.90 16.21
N PHE A 242 30.59 -6.46 15.47
CA PHE A 242 31.78 -7.28 15.20
C PHE A 242 33.11 -6.67 15.68
N GLN A 243 33.15 -5.37 15.99
CA GLN A 243 34.33 -4.73 16.58
C GLN A 243 34.39 -4.96 18.09
N SER A 244 35.56 -5.41 18.58
CA SER A 244 35.75 -5.66 20.02
C SER A 244 35.77 -4.36 20.86
N TRP A 245 35.08 -4.38 22.00
CA TRP A 245 34.76 -3.20 22.82
C TRP A 245 35.86 -2.78 23.82
N GLN A 246 37.14 -2.99 23.53
CA GLN A 246 38.19 -2.77 24.54
C GLN A 246 38.35 -1.28 24.92
N ASP A 247 38.20 -0.36 23.95
CA ASP A 247 38.40 1.09 24.15
C ASP A 247 37.11 1.90 24.44
N LYS A 248 35.94 1.25 24.60
CA LYS A 248 34.60 1.89 24.63
C LYS A 248 34.29 2.82 23.44
N LYS A 249 35.12 2.83 22.40
CA LYS A 249 34.99 3.67 21.20
C LYS A 249 34.90 2.79 19.97
N ILE A 250 33.81 2.94 19.22
CA ILE A 250 33.65 2.31 17.90
C ILE A 250 34.48 3.10 16.90
N ARG A 251 35.35 2.42 16.15
CA ARG A 251 36.09 3.03 15.03
C ARG A 251 35.34 2.71 13.75
N LEU A 252 34.81 3.75 13.11
CA LEU A 252 34.21 3.69 11.79
C LEU A 252 35.26 3.97 10.72
N THR A 253 35.02 3.47 9.51
CA THR A 253 35.81 3.79 8.33
C THR A 253 35.72 5.29 8.03
N ARG A 254 36.81 5.88 7.52
CA ARG A 254 36.82 7.29 7.05
C ARG A 254 36.34 7.43 5.59
N GLU A 255 36.08 6.32 4.91
CA GLU A 255 35.63 6.30 3.52
C GLU A 255 34.19 6.82 3.40
N ASP A 256 33.84 7.41 2.25
CA ASP A 256 32.53 8.02 2.03
C ASP A 256 31.42 6.98 1.86
N THR A 257 30.19 7.28 2.29
CA THR A 257 29.06 6.34 2.21
C THR A 257 28.47 6.18 0.81
N ALA A 258 28.95 6.93 -0.19
CA ALA A 258 28.48 6.84 -1.58
C ALA A 258 28.63 5.43 -2.19
N ALA A 259 29.74 4.74 -1.92
CA ALA A 259 29.96 3.37 -2.38
C ALA A 259 28.94 2.38 -1.79
N LEU A 260 28.56 2.59 -0.51
CA LEU A 260 27.53 1.77 0.15
C LEU A 260 26.13 2.07 -0.40
N GLU A 261 25.86 3.30 -0.82
CA GLU A 261 24.58 3.65 -1.45
C GLU A 261 24.43 2.99 -2.83
N ASP A 262 25.52 2.89 -3.60
CA ASP A 262 25.51 2.21 -4.90
C ASP A 262 25.45 0.69 -4.73
N ALA A 263 26.24 0.13 -3.82
CA ALA A 263 26.18 -1.29 -3.46
C ALA A 263 24.78 -1.70 -2.96
N LYS A 264 24.08 -0.82 -2.22
CA LYS A 264 22.68 -1.04 -1.82
C LYS A 264 21.72 -1.10 -3.00
N ARG A 265 21.97 -0.34 -4.07
CA ARG A 265 21.13 -0.34 -5.28
C ARG A 265 21.31 -1.61 -6.10
N VAL A 266 22.54 -2.08 -6.20
CA VAL A 266 22.92 -3.28 -6.97
C VAL A 266 22.58 -4.57 -6.20
N GLY A 267 22.31 -4.47 -4.89
CA GLY A 267 22.01 -5.62 -4.02
C GLY A 267 23.25 -6.22 -3.37
N ASN A 268 24.41 -5.58 -3.49
CA ASN A 268 25.69 -6.06 -2.96
C ASN A 268 26.19 -5.30 -1.72
N LEU A 269 25.26 -4.83 -0.87
CA LEU A 269 25.59 -4.00 0.29
C LEU A 269 26.48 -4.73 1.30
N HIS A 270 26.22 -6.02 1.53
CA HIS A 270 26.88 -6.79 2.59
C HIS A 270 28.34 -7.11 2.27
N GLU A 271 28.67 -7.42 1.01
CA GLU A 271 30.05 -7.64 0.56
C GLU A 271 30.87 -6.36 0.67
N CYS A 272 30.33 -5.24 0.18
CA CYS A 272 31.01 -3.94 0.27
C CYS A 272 31.23 -3.48 1.74
N MET A 273 30.29 -3.79 2.63
CA MET A 273 30.46 -3.54 4.08
C MET A 273 31.54 -4.44 4.69
N LEU A 274 31.69 -5.67 4.19
CA LEU A 274 32.71 -6.61 4.65
C LEU A 274 34.09 -6.16 4.21
N ASP A 275 34.27 -5.75 2.94
CA ASP A 275 35.53 -5.21 2.42
C ASP A 275 36.00 -3.98 3.21
N ARG A 276 35.06 -3.11 3.60
CA ARG A 276 35.36 -1.95 4.44
C ARG A 276 35.82 -2.33 5.84
N ARG A 277 35.21 -3.37 6.40
CA ARG A 277 35.55 -3.88 7.73
C ARG A 277 36.88 -4.64 7.74
N GLU A 278 37.20 -5.37 6.68
CA GLU A 278 38.50 -6.04 6.51
C GLU A 278 39.67 -5.05 6.54
N LYS A 279 39.52 -3.90 5.88
CA LYS A 279 40.53 -2.83 5.92
C LYS A 279 40.76 -2.27 7.32
N MET A 280 39.85 -2.49 8.27
CA MET A 280 39.99 -2.04 9.65
C MET A 280 40.72 -3.08 10.51
N LYS A 281 41.92 -2.73 10.97
CA LYS A 281 42.74 -3.56 11.89
C LYS A 281 42.08 -3.91 13.24
N SER A 282 40.92 -3.33 13.53
CA SER A 282 40.15 -3.50 14.76
C SER A 282 39.06 -4.58 14.69
N ASP A 283 38.76 -5.08 13.49
CA ASP A 283 37.81 -6.19 13.33
C ASP A 283 38.58 -7.52 13.44
N ARG A 284 38.23 -8.32 14.44
CA ARG A 284 38.88 -9.61 14.69
C ARG A 284 38.37 -10.69 13.74
N TYR A 285 37.19 -10.49 13.15
CA TYR A 285 36.47 -11.48 12.35
C TYR A 285 36.65 -11.30 10.84
N CYS A 286 37.34 -10.25 10.41
CA CYS A 286 37.65 -9.99 8.99
C CYS A 286 39.15 -10.20 8.70
N LYS A 287 39.72 -11.30 9.20
CA LYS A 287 41.10 -11.73 8.89
C LYS A 287 41.10 -13.09 8.21
#